data_AF-A0A2B7WJT5-F1
#
_entry.id   AF-A0A2B7WJT5-F1
#
_cell.length_a   1.000
_cell.length_b   1.000
_cell.length_c   1.000
_cell.angle_alpha   90.00
_cell.angle_beta   90.00
_cell.angle_gamma   90.00
#
_symmetry.space_group_name_H-M   'P 1'
#
loop_
_entity.id
_entity.type
_entity.pdbx_description
1 polymer ?
#
loop_
_entity_poly.entity_id
_entity_poly.type
_entity_poly.pdbx_seq_one_letter_code
_entity_poly.pdbx_strand_id
1 'polypeptide(L)'
;MLKVDAPQERMKEERLSAAAALVQWLPHLSSLRLLNLDSTLSEEMLSTFDFSRFEALTTLKVPAELLVKFDTETQWPLAERLPSQLTELHVEEWWPLVESRDILPSMLLEYLRAKPAALRLISVVSDADYWTPREKVLQEQCDKRAVAFNLNFICAKYGEDRHEQ
;
A
#
# COMPACT_ATOMS: atom_id res chain seq x y z
N MET A 1 -18.85 -45.32 -39.31
CA MET A 1 -18.38 -44.00 -39.77
C MET A 1 -17.81 -43.29 -38.56
N LEU A 2 -16.48 -43.24 -38.45
CA LEU A 2 -15.75 -42.61 -37.35
C LEU A 2 -15.88 -41.08 -37.50
N LYS A 3 -16.38 -40.39 -36.46
CA LYS A 3 -16.13 -38.96 -36.28
C LYS A 3 -15.12 -38.83 -35.15
N VAL A 4 -13.94 -38.36 -35.53
CA VAL A 4 -12.83 -38.01 -34.65
C VAL A 4 -13.12 -36.59 -34.20
N ASP A 5 -13.49 -36.40 -32.94
CA ASP A 5 -13.52 -35.07 -32.34
C ASP A 5 -12.10 -34.70 -31.94
N ALA A 6 -11.57 -33.67 -32.59
CA ALA A 6 -10.29 -33.08 -32.28
C ALA A 6 -10.35 -32.43 -30.88
N PRO A 7 -9.34 -32.59 -30.02
CA PRO A 7 -9.26 -31.83 -28.79
C PRO A 7 -8.97 -30.37 -29.15
N GLN A 8 -9.87 -29.46 -28.75
CA GLN A 8 -9.57 -28.04 -28.71
C GLN A 8 -8.41 -27.83 -27.74
N GLU A 9 -7.23 -27.56 -28.31
CA GLU A 9 -6.12 -26.91 -27.63
C GLU A 9 -6.65 -25.60 -27.05
N ARG A 10 -7.09 -25.65 -25.79
CA ARG A 10 -7.23 -24.43 -24.99
C ARG A 10 -5.83 -23.87 -24.88
N MET A 11 -5.57 -22.81 -25.65
CA MET A 11 -4.51 -21.85 -25.41
C MET A 11 -4.46 -21.59 -23.90
N LYS A 12 -3.51 -22.23 -23.23
CA LYS A 12 -2.96 -21.76 -21.98
C LYS A 12 -2.23 -20.48 -22.37
N GLU A 13 -2.98 -19.38 -22.47
CA GLU A 13 -2.38 -18.07 -22.33
C GLU A 13 -1.69 -18.11 -20.97
N GLU A 14 -0.36 -18.20 -21.03
CA GLU A 14 0.56 -17.97 -19.94
C GLU A 14 0.30 -16.56 -19.43
N ARG A 15 -0.74 -16.41 -18.62
CA ARG A 15 -0.76 -15.46 -17.52
C ARG A 15 0.33 -15.95 -16.58
N LEU A 16 1.59 -15.69 -16.94
CA LEU A 16 2.64 -15.49 -15.97
C LEU A 16 2.04 -14.51 -14.97
N SER A 17 1.53 -15.04 -13.86
CA SER A 17 0.94 -14.22 -12.82
C SER A 17 1.97 -13.15 -12.49
N ALA A 18 1.54 -11.91 -12.33
CA ALA A 18 2.46 -10.85 -11.93
C ALA A 18 3.20 -11.21 -10.62
N ALA A 19 2.64 -12.12 -9.79
CA ALA A 19 3.35 -12.76 -8.68
C ALA A 19 4.53 -13.64 -9.12
N ALA A 20 4.39 -14.45 -10.18
CA ALA A 20 5.49 -15.24 -10.75
C ALA A 20 6.58 -14.34 -11.36
N ALA A 21 6.17 -13.23 -11.99
CA ALA A 21 7.10 -12.20 -12.44
C ALA A 21 7.83 -11.55 -11.26
N LEU A 22 7.13 -11.12 -10.20
CA LEU A 22 7.78 -10.58 -9.00
C LEU A 22 8.78 -11.58 -8.40
N VAL A 23 8.37 -12.85 -8.25
CA VAL A 23 9.23 -13.93 -7.72
C VAL A 23 10.52 -14.12 -8.53
N GLN A 24 10.44 -13.99 -9.86
CA GLN A 24 11.60 -14.11 -10.73
C GLN A 24 12.60 -12.94 -10.57
N TRP A 25 12.13 -11.75 -10.19
CA TRP A 25 12.98 -10.56 -10.06
C TRP A 25 13.55 -10.39 -8.65
N LEU A 26 12.98 -11.05 -7.63
CA LEU A 26 13.41 -10.98 -6.22
C LEU A 26 14.93 -11.10 -5.98
N PRO A 27 15.70 -11.97 -6.66
CA PRO A 27 17.15 -12.07 -6.45
C PRO A 27 17.93 -10.79 -6.81
N HIS A 28 17.35 -9.93 -7.65
CA HIS A 28 17.97 -8.69 -8.13
C HIS A 28 17.54 -7.45 -7.34
N LEU A 29 16.60 -7.60 -6.40
CA LEU A 29 15.99 -6.50 -5.66
C LEU A 29 16.63 -6.25 -4.29
N SER A 30 17.73 -6.96 -3.95
CA SER A 30 18.48 -6.75 -2.70
C SER A 30 19.06 -5.34 -2.56
N SER A 31 19.25 -4.64 -3.68
CA SER A 31 19.71 -3.24 -3.72
C SER A 31 18.58 -2.21 -3.84
N LEU A 32 17.31 -2.66 -3.92
CA LEU A 32 16.16 -1.79 -4.09
C LEU A 32 15.96 -0.93 -2.84
N ARG A 33 16.09 0.39 -2.99
CA ARG A 33 15.93 1.36 -1.90
C ARG A 33 14.58 2.04 -1.87
N LEU A 34 13.93 2.13 -3.03
CA LEU A 34 12.62 2.76 -3.20
C LEU A 34 11.69 1.77 -3.88
N LEU A 35 10.52 1.56 -3.29
CA LEU A 35 9.45 0.77 -3.85
C LEU A 35 8.19 1.63 -3.92
N ASN A 36 7.55 1.63 -5.09
CA ASN A 36 6.24 2.23 -5.28
C ASN A 36 5.24 1.13 -5.60
N LEU A 37 4.21 0.99 -4.76
CA LEU A 37 3.11 0.07 -4.98
C LEU A 37 1.97 0.79 -5.70
N ASP A 38 1.22 0.05 -6.50
CA ASP A 38 0.07 0.56 -7.24
C ASP A 38 -1.20 -0.19 -6.81
N SER A 39 -2.31 0.55 -6.76
CA SER A 39 -3.69 0.10 -6.53
C SER A 39 -4.10 -1.13 -7.35
N THR A 40 -3.43 -1.36 -8.48
CA THR A 40 -3.68 -2.51 -9.36
C THR A 40 -3.26 -3.87 -8.77
N LEU A 41 -2.59 -3.89 -7.61
CA LEU A 41 -2.19 -5.12 -6.94
C LEU A 41 -3.38 -5.92 -6.39
N SER A 42 -3.50 -7.16 -6.84
CA SER A 42 -4.51 -8.10 -6.33
C SER A 42 -4.14 -8.61 -4.92
N GLU A 43 -5.14 -9.14 -4.20
CA GLU A 43 -4.90 -9.77 -2.88
C GLU A 43 -3.90 -10.92 -2.96
N GLU A 44 -3.98 -11.73 -4.01
CA GLU A 44 -3.02 -12.82 -4.28
C GLU A 44 -1.59 -12.29 -4.48
N MET A 45 -1.42 -11.10 -5.08
CA MET A 45 -0.10 -10.51 -5.21
C MET A 45 0.40 -9.95 -3.89
N LEU A 46 -0.47 -9.32 -3.10
CA LEU A 46 -0.13 -8.84 -1.77
C LEU A 46 0.28 -9.97 -0.83
N SER A 47 -0.35 -11.15 -0.94
CA SER A 47 0.00 -12.26 -0.06
C SER A 47 1.43 -12.76 -0.31
N THR A 48 1.86 -12.75 -1.57
CA THR A 48 3.24 -13.08 -1.94
C THR A 48 4.27 -11.99 -1.60
N PHE A 49 3.83 -10.82 -1.12
CA PHE A 49 4.70 -9.67 -0.90
C PHE A 49 5.48 -9.80 0.41
N ASP A 50 6.69 -10.35 0.32
CA ASP A 50 7.59 -10.55 1.45
C ASP A 50 8.63 -9.43 1.54
N PHE A 51 8.39 -8.47 2.44
CA PHE A 51 9.29 -7.34 2.64
C PHE A 51 10.68 -7.72 3.16
N SER A 52 10.85 -8.91 3.76
CA SER A 52 12.15 -9.36 4.24
C SER A 52 13.18 -9.51 3.12
N ARG A 53 12.72 -9.65 1.88
CA ARG A 53 13.57 -9.79 0.68
C ARG A 53 14.14 -8.46 0.18
N PHE A 54 13.64 -7.32 0.68
CA PHE A 54 14.11 -6.00 0.29
C PHE A 54 14.96 -5.37 1.40
N GLU A 55 16.09 -5.99 1.74
CA GLU A 55 16.96 -5.57 2.86
C GLU A 55 17.40 -4.10 2.78
N ALA A 56 17.60 -3.57 1.57
CA ALA A 56 18.00 -2.18 1.35
C ALA A 56 16.83 -1.19 1.25
N LEU A 57 15.57 -1.63 1.40
CA LEU A 57 14.40 -0.79 1.21
C LEU A 57 14.28 0.25 2.32
N THR A 58 14.42 1.52 1.94
CA THR A 58 14.34 2.66 2.86
C THR A 58 13.10 3.50 2.63
N THR A 59 12.56 3.50 1.42
CA THR A 59 11.42 4.34 1.03
C THR A 59 10.32 3.48 0.43
N LEU A 60 9.14 3.52 1.04
CA LEU A 60 7.93 2.89 0.50
C LEU A 60 6.92 3.97 0.14
N LYS A 61 6.40 3.90 -1.09
CA LYS A 61 5.21 4.62 -1.53
C LYS A 61 4.09 3.62 -1.73
N VAL A 62 2.93 3.85 -1.14
CA VAL A 62 1.86 2.87 -1.11
C VAL A 62 0.48 3.53 -1.04
N PRO A 63 -0.50 3.06 -1.85
CA PRO A 63 -1.88 3.45 -1.70
C PRO A 63 -2.44 3.02 -0.33
N ALA A 64 -3.23 3.90 0.30
CA ALA A 64 -3.90 3.65 1.56
C ALA A 64 -4.72 2.36 1.56
N GLU A 65 -5.44 2.09 0.47
CA GLU A 65 -6.24 0.89 0.28
C GLU A 65 -5.43 -0.41 0.42
N LEU A 66 -4.17 -0.43 -0.03
CA LEU A 66 -3.32 -1.61 0.09
C LEU A 66 -2.78 -1.80 1.51
N LEU A 67 -2.53 -0.70 2.23
CA LEU A 67 -2.11 -0.77 3.62
C LEU A 67 -3.16 -1.42 4.52
N VAL A 68 -4.44 -1.13 4.25
CA VAL A 68 -5.58 -1.65 5.02
C VAL A 68 -6.07 -3.00 4.52
N LYS A 69 -5.66 -3.42 3.31
CA LYS A 69 -6.08 -4.69 2.72
C LYS A 69 -5.46 -5.85 3.47
N PHE A 70 -6.30 -6.84 3.77
CA PHE A 70 -5.88 -8.05 4.46
C PHE A 70 -5.35 -9.06 3.45
N ASP A 71 -4.22 -9.67 3.81
CA ASP A 71 -3.78 -10.90 3.18
C ASP A 71 -4.77 -12.02 3.58
N THR A 72 -5.22 -12.80 2.58
CA THR A 72 -6.23 -13.84 2.76
C THR A 72 -5.74 -15.04 3.58
N GLU A 73 -4.44 -15.34 3.58
CA GLU A 73 -3.81 -16.43 4.30
C GLU A 73 -3.51 -16.07 5.75
N THR A 74 -2.91 -14.89 5.97
CA THR A 74 -2.46 -14.45 7.30
C THR A 74 -3.53 -13.67 8.07
N GLN A 75 -4.56 -13.17 7.37
CA GLN A 75 -5.56 -12.25 7.93
C GLN A 75 -4.92 -11.03 8.60
N TRP A 76 -3.71 -10.65 8.14
CA TRP A 76 -3.00 -9.47 8.61
C TRP A 76 -2.96 -8.42 7.51
N PRO A 77 -3.14 -7.14 7.86
CA PRO A 77 -3.05 -6.05 6.91
C PRO A 77 -1.59 -5.82 6.50
N LEU A 78 -1.37 -5.29 5.29
CA LEU A 78 -0.03 -4.99 4.80
C LEU A 78 0.75 -4.06 5.74
N ALA A 79 0.05 -3.14 6.40
CA ALA A 79 0.63 -2.22 7.40
C ALA A 79 1.40 -2.93 8.53
N GLU A 80 0.96 -4.13 8.95
CA GLU A 80 1.63 -4.91 10.01
C GLU A 80 2.88 -5.64 9.52
N ARG A 81 3.06 -5.76 8.20
CA ARG A 81 4.18 -6.44 7.56
C ARG A 81 5.26 -5.49 7.04
N LEU A 82 5.05 -4.18 7.21
CA LEU A 82 5.99 -3.17 6.74
C LEU A 82 7.39 -3.38 7.35
N PRO A 83 8.46 -3.24 6.54
CA PRO A 83 9.81 -3.47 7.03
C PRO A 83 10.20 -2.41 8.07
N SER A 84 10.97 -2.85 9.08
CA SER A 84 11.43 -1.97 10.16
C SER A 84 12.59 -1.05 9.74
N GLN A 85 13.27 -1.37 8.63
CA GLN A 85 14.33 -0.53 8.06
C GLN A 85 13.84 0.68 7.25
N LEU A 86 12.53 0.83 7.04
CA LEU A 86 12.01 2.01 6.33
C LEU A 86 12.41 3.29 7.07
N THR A 87 12.99 4.22 6.31
CA THR A 87 13.23 5.59 6.74
C THR A 87 12.09 6.50 6.37
N GLU A 88 11.37 6.19 5.28
CA GLU A 88 10.28 7.01 4.76
C GLU A 88 9.09 6.13 4.34
N LEU A 89 7.90 6.47 4.84
CA LEU A 89 6.63 5.91 4.41
C LEU A 89 5.79 7.02 3.78
N HIS A 90 5.45 6.87 2.50
CA HIS A 90 4.58 7.77 1.77
C HIS A 90 3.27 7.04 1.47
N VAL A 91 2.16 7.57 1.95
CA VAL A 91 0.83 7.00 1.80
C VAL A 91 0.00 7.91 0.92
N GLU A 92 -0.60 7.31 -0.10
CA GLU A 92 -1.50 8.00 -1.01
C GLU A 92 -2.93 7.50 -0.80
N GLU A 93 -3.81 8.35 -0.29
CA GLU A 93 -5.22 8.05 -0.11
C GLU A 93 -6.03 8.77 -1.20
N TRP A 94 -6.48 7.97 -2.17
CA TRP A 94 -7.29 8.42 -3.29
C TRP A 94 -8.65 7.72 -3.28
N TRP A 95 -9.62 8.25 -4.02
CA TRP A 95 -10.92 7.61 -4.17
C TRP A 95 -10.81 6.22 -4.84
N PRO A 96 -11.46 5.17 -4.29
CA PRO A 96 -12.33 5.21 -3.12
C PRO A 96 -11.55 5.31 -1.79
N LEU A 97 -12.00 6.22 -0.91
CA LEU A 97 -11.41 6.37 0.41
C LEU A 97 -11.53 5.08 1.23
N VAL A 98 -10.62 4.91 2.20
CA VAL A 98 -10.73 3.84 3.18
C VAL A 98 -12.07 3.98 3.93
N GLU A 99 -12.93 2.95 3.83
CA GLU A 99 -14.32 3.02 4.28
C GLU A 99 -14.45 3.47 5.75
N SER A 100 -13.54 2.99 6.59
CA SER A 100 -13.47 3.41 7.98
C SER A 100 -12.42 4.50 8.17
N ARG A 101 -12.93 5.70 8.45
CA ARG A 101 -12.18 6.93 8.73
C ARG A 101 -11.12 6.81 9.84
N ASP A 102 -11.19 5.78 10.66
CA ASP A 102 -10.25 5.56 11.77
C ASP A 102 -9.22 4.45 11.49
N ILE A 103 -9.43 3.61 10.47
CA ILE A 103 -8.53 2.47 10.21
C ILE A 103 -7.13 2.97 9.81
N LEU A 104 -7.03 3.80 8.78
CA LEU A 104 -5.72 4.24 8.28
C LEU A 104 -4.93 5.05 9.33
N PRO A 105 -5.50 6.07 10.00
CA PRO A 105 -4.81 6.75 11.09
C PRO A 105 -4.35 5.80 12.21
N SER A 106 -5.20 4.83 12.60
CA SER A 106 -4.86 3.86 13.64
C SER A 106 -3.71 2.93 13.21
N MET A 107 -3.70 2.49 11.95
CA MET A 107 -2.62 1.67 11.41
C MET A 107 -1.28 2.41 11.39
N LEU A 108 -1.27 3.69 11.00
CA LEU A 108 -0.05 4.49 11.04
C LEU A 108 0.44 4.69 12.48
N LEU A 109 -0.47 4.86 13.44
CA LEU A 109 -0.13 4.90 14.85
C LEU A 109 0.47 3.58 15.34
N GLU A 110 -0.10 2.43 14.97
CA GLU A 110 0.41 1.11 15.37
C GLU A 110 1.78 0.84 14.73
N TYR A 111 1.96 1.14 13.44
CA TYR A 111 3.25 1.03 12.77
C TYR A 111 4.31 1.90 13.46
N LEU A 112 3.97 3.16 13.78
CA LEU A 112 4.86 4.05 14.53
C LEU A 112 5.16 3.49 15.93
N ARG A 113 4.16 2.89 16.61
CA ARG A 113 4.32 2.27 17.94
C ARG A 113 5.25 1.08 17.92
N ALA A 114 5.20 0.26 16.87
CA ALA A 114 6.07 -0.90 16.63
C ALA A 114 7.57 -0.55 16.51
N LYS A 115 7.92 0.75 16.58
CA LYS A 115 9.28 1.28 16.71
C LYS A 115 10.22 0.91 15.55
N PRO A 116 9.88 1.20 14.28
CA PRO A 116 10.89 1.20 13.22
C PRO A 116 11.96 2.25 13.56
N ALA A 117 13.11 1.81 14.06
CA ALA A 117 14.18 2.69 14.57
C ALA A 117 14.77 3.60 13.48
N ALA A 118 14.59 3.22 12.21
CA ALA A 118 15.07 3.96 11.06
C ALA A 118 14.08 5.03 10.58
N LEU A 119 12.81 4.98 10.98
CA LEU A 119 11.76 5.83 10.43
C LEU A 119 12.00 7.29 10.78
N ARG A 120 11.96 8.15 9.77
CA ARG A 120 12.19 9.60 9.86
C ARG A 120 11.04 10.41 9.28
N LEU A 121 10.24 9.81 8.41
CA LEU A 121 9.14 10.49 7.73
C LEU A 121 7.94 9.57 7.54
N ILE A 122 6.76 10.07 7.90
CA ILE A 122 5.47 9.60 7.40
C ILE A 122 4.84 10.75 6.62
N SER A 123 4.58 10.55 5.34
CA SER A 123 3.86 11.51 4.50
C SER A 123 2.54 10.90 4.08
N VAL A 124 1.44 11.62 4.26
CA VAL A 124 0.11 11.24 3.79
C VAL A 124 -0.37 12.29 2.80
N VAL A 125 -0.80 11.83 1.63
CA VAL A 125 -1.54 12.63 0.66
C VAL A 125 -2.99 12.15 0.71
N SER A 126 -3.93 13.04 1.00
CA SER A 126 -5.35 12.67 1.13
C SER A 126 -6.25 13.87 0.79
N ASP A 127 -7.46 13.61 0.33
CA ASP A 127 -8.54 14.59 0.23
C ASP A 127 -9.61 14.40 1.32
N ALA A 128 -9.40 13.46 2.26
CA ALA A 128 -10.40 13.05 3.23
C ALA A 128 -10.47 14.01 4.44
N ASP A 129 -11.64 14.61 4.65
CA ASP A 129 -11.90 15.61 5.71
C ASP A 129 -11.65 15.10 7.14
N TYR A 130 -11.76 13.79 7.33
CA TYR A 130 -11.65 13.13 8.63
C TYR A 130 -10.25 13.24 9.23
N TRP A 131 -9.22 13.55 8.44
CA TRP A 131 -7.87 13.68 8.93
C TRP A 131 -7.70 14.81 9.94
N THR A 132 -8.43 15.92 9.82
CA THR A 132 -8.26 17.12 10.67
C THR A 132 -8.18 16.81 12.18
N PRO A 133 -9.14 16.07 12.77
CA PRO A 133 -9.05 15.65 14.18
C PRO A 133 -7.97 14.58 14.48
N ARG A 134 -7.56 13.76 13.51
CA ARG A 134 -6.59 12.65 13.71
C ARG A 134 -5.15 13.08 13.50
N GLU A 135 -4.92 14.08 12.64
CA GLU A 135 -3.62 14.66 12.31
C GLU A 135 -2.86 15.04 13.58
N LYS A 136 -3.53 15.77 14.48
CA LYS A 136 -2.94 16.20 15.75
C LYS A 136 -2.43 15.03 16.59
N VAL A 137 -3.20 13.95 16.69
CA VAL A 137 -2.81 12.77 17.48
C VAL A 137 -1.60 12.08 16.85
N LEU A 138 -1.60 11.92 15.52
CA LEU A 138 -0.48 11.28 14.81
C LEU A 138 0.78 12.15 14.88
N GLN A 139 0.66 13.47 14.72
CA GLN A 139 1.74 14.43 14.89
C GLN A 139 2.37 14.34 16.28
N GLU A 140 1.56 14.36 17.34
CA GLU A 140 2.07 14.26 18.73
C GLU A 140 2.86 12.96 18.98
N GLN A 141 2.50 11.86 18.33
CA GLN A 141 3.26 10.60 18.45
C GLN A 141 4.53 10.62 17.61
N CYS A 142 4.50 11.26 16.44
CA CYS A 142 5.67 11.43 15.58
C CYS A 142 6.72 12.32 16.26
N ASP A 143 6.31 13.43 16.86
CA ASP A 143 7.18 14.37 17.60
C ASP A 143 7.93 13.68 18.74
N LYS A 144 7.24 12.84 19.53
CA LYS A 144 7.84 12.05 20.62
C LYS A 144 8.96 11.11 20.14
N ARG A 145 9.00 10.81 18.86
CA ARG A 145 9.93 9.86 18.23
C ARG A 145 10.88 10.52 17.24
N ALA A 146 10.85 11.86 17.13
CA ALA A 146 11.62 12.61 16.14
C ALA A 146 11.37 12.15 14.69
N VAL A 147 10.12 11.73 14.40
CA VAL A 147 9.64 11.41 13.05
C VAL A 147 8.91 12.64 12.52
N ALA A 148 9.23 13.08 11.30
CA ALA A 148 8.45 14.10 10.62
C ALA A 148 7.13 13.50 10.14
N PHE A 149 6.04 14.24 10.34
CA PHE A 149 4.74 13.90 9.79
C PHE A 149 4.26 15.01 8.89
N ASN A 150 3.90 14.66 7.65
CA ASN A 150 3.40 15.60 6.65
C ASN A 150 2.03 15.11 6.16
N LEU A 151 0.98 15.88 6.41
CA LEU A 151 -0.32 15.66 5.80
C LEU A 151 -0.54 16.71 4.71
N ASN A 152 -0.61 16.24 3.46
CA ASN A 152 -0.86 17.07 2.30
C ASN A 152 -2.30 16.91 1.86
N PHE A 153 -3.14 17.88 2.22
CA PHE A 153 -4.52 17.94 1.73
C PHE A 153 -4.56 18.37 0.27
N ILE A 154 -5.00 17.46 -0.59
CA ILE A 154 -5.29 17.81 -1.99
C ILE A 154 -6.80 18.02 -2.08
N CYS A 155 -7.21 19.28 -2.06
CA CYS A 155 -8.60 19.62 -2.34
C CYS A 155 -8.87 19.30 -3.81
N ALA A 156 -9.39 18.11 -4.07
CA ALA A 156 -9.88 17.76 -5.37
C ALA A 156 -11.16 18.57 -5.60
N LYS A 157 -11.03 19.75 -6.23
CA LYS A 157 -12.18 20.45 -6.81
C LYS A 157 -12.74 19.62 -7.97
N TYR A 158 -13.40 18.52 -7.65
CA TYR A 158 -14.24 17.79 -8.61
C TYR A 158 -15.62 18.46 -8.63
N GLY A 159 -15.79 19.40 -9.57
CA GLY A 159 -17.08 19.68 -10.22
C GLY A 159 -18.16 20.40 -9.42
N GLU A 160 -17.95 21.65 -9.03
CA GLU A 160 -19.05 22.63 -9.04
C GLU A 160 -19.23 23.11 -10.48
N ASP A 161 -19.88 22.30 -11.31
CA ASP A 161 -20.47 22.76 -12.57
C ASP A 161 -21.58 21.80 -13.01
N ARG A 162 -22.81 22.33 -13.09
CA ARG A 162 -24.07 21.77 -13.65
C ARG A 162 -24.82 20.81 -12.71
N HIS A 163 -26.01 21.12 -12.20
CA HIS A 163 -27.18 21.64 -12.91
C HIS A 163 -28.06 22.51 -11.99
N GLU A 164 -28.10 23.82 -12.25
CA GLU A 164 -29.35 24.58 -12.16
C GLU A 164 -29.83 24.79 -13.59
N GLN A 165 -30.89 24.06 -13.97
CA GLN A 165 -31.86 24.43 -14.99
C GLN A 165 -33.07 23.51 -14.88
#